data_AF-A0A1S6WWH5-F1
#
_entry.id   AF-A0A1S6WWH5-F1
#
_cell.length_a   1.000
_cell.length_b   1.000
_cell.length_c   1.000
_cell.angle_alpha   90.00
_cell.angle_beta   90.00
_cell.angle_gamma   90.00
#
_symmetry.space_group_name_H-M   'P 1'
#
loop_
_entity.id
_entity.type
_entity.pdbx_description
1 polymer ?
#
loop_
_entity_poly.entity_id
_entity_poly.type
_entity_poly.pdbx_seq_one_letter_code
_entity_poly.pdbx_strand_id
1 'polypeptide(L)'
;MLTDSKIQLSHSETISDAAQILSCFVDIITLKTTAHHRMLKLAQYAQIPVINALTDGTHLCQILTNILTYEEYCEPISGKIFAWMRNGNTVIMFFAP
;
A
#
# COMPACT_ATOMS: atom_id res chain seq x y z
N MET A 1 -5.51 -4.27 -14.96
CA MET A 1 -4.53 -3.28 -14.45
C MET A 1 -4.89 -1.92 -15.01
N LEU A 2 -5.37 -1.03 -14.15
CA LEU A 2 -5.68 0.35 -14.50
C LEU A 2 -4.44 1.22 -14.25
N THR A 3 -4.04 2.02 -15.23
CA THR A 3 -2.89 2.94 -15.14
C THR A 3 -3.39 4.37 -14.95
N ASP A 4 -2.55 5.26 -14.42
CA ASP A 4 -2.88 6.69 -14.20
C ASP A 4 -3.40 7.38 -15.47
N SER A 5 -2.89 6.97 -16.64
CA SER A 5 -3.36 7.43 -17.95
C SER A 5 -4.79 6.98 -18.32
N LYS A 6 -5.32 5.93 -17.69
CA LYS A 6 -6.67 5.39 -17.90
C LYS A 6 -7.65 5.81 -16.81
N ILE A 7 -7.16 6.10 -15.60
CA ILE A 7 -7.98 6.60 -14.51
C ILE A 7 -7.68 8.08 -14.32
N GLN A 8 -8.60 8.96 -14.72
CA GLN A 8 -8.50 10.41 -14.49
C GLN A 8 -8.79 10.80 -13.01
N LEU A 9 -8.20 10.09 -12.05
CA LEU A 9 -8.24 10.44 -10.62
C LEU A 9 -7.62 11.82 -10.32
N SER A 10 -6.91 12.39 -11.29
CA SER A 10 -6.19 13.66 -11.22
C SER A 10 -6.90 14.84 -11.87
N HIS A 11 -7.94 14.65 -12.71
CA HIS A 11 -8.42 15.76 -13.56
C HIS A 11 -9.94 15.96 -13.70
N SER A 12 -10.80 14.94 -13.59
CA SER A 12 -12.22 15.09 -13.95
C SER A 12 -13.23 14.52 -12.93
N GLU A 13 -12.82 13.58 -12.09
CA GLU A 13 -13.72 12.95 -11.10
C GLU A 13 -13.20 13.16 -9.68
N THR A 14 -14.11 13.34 -8.72
CA THR A 14 -13.70 13.34 -7.32
C THR A 14 -13.31 11.93 -6.89
N ILE A 15 -12.31 11.82 -6.01
CA ILE A 15 -11.85 10.53 -5.45
C ILE A 15 -13.02 9.76 -4.81
N SER A 16 -14.03 10.47 -4.29
CA SER A 16 -15.25 9.90 -3.72
C SER A 16 -16.10 9.18 -4.78
N ASP A 17 -16.38 9.84 -5.90
CA ASP A 17 -17.21 9.27 -6.97
C ASP A 17 -16.53 8.06 -7.59
N ALA A 18 -15.23 8.17 -7.87
CA ALA A 18 -14.43 7.06 -8.38
C ALA A 18 -14.44 5.85 -7.40
N ALA A 19 -14.35 6.09 -6.08
CA ALA A 19 -14.38 5.03 -5.08
C ALA A 19 -15.74 4.31 -5.05
N GLN A 20 -16.85 5.04 -5.14
CA GLN A 20 -18.19 4.46 -5.15
C GLN A 20 -18.45 3.65 -6.42
N ILE A 21 -18.10 4.22 -7.58
CA ILE A 21 -18.28 3.55 -8.88
C ILE A 21 -17.45 2.27 -8.92
N LEU A 22 -16.15 2.34 -8.57
CA LEU A 22 -15.29 1.17 -8.57
C LEU A 22 -15.79 0.08 -7.60
N SER A 23 -16.36 0.47 -6.46
CA SER A 23 -16.92 -0.48 -5.49
C SER A 23 -18.06 -1.33 -6.06
N CYS A 24 -18.76 -0.86 -7.10
CA CYS A 24 -19.82 -1.61 -7.78
C CYS A 24 -19.28 -2.58 -8.84
N PHE A 25 -18.01 -2.45 -9.25
CA PHE A 25 -17.42 -3.21 -10.35
C PHE A 25 -16.37 -4.22 -9.92
N VAL A 26 -15.78 -4.06 -8.74
CA VAL A 26 -14.70 -4.94 -8.25
C VAL A 26 -14.91 -5.30 -6.79
N ASP A 27 -14.27 -6.38 -6.34
CA ASP A 27 -14.35 -6.82 -4.94
C ASP A 27 -13.24 -6.24 -4.06
N ILE A 28 -12.10 -5.84 -4.66
CA ILE A 28 -10.92 -5.32 -3.96
C ILE A 28 -10.25 -4.24 -4.81
N ILE A 29 -9.84 -3.14 -4.18
CA ILE A 29 -9.03 -2.09 -4.83
C ILE A 29 -7.61 -2.12 -4.27
N THR A 30 -6.65 -2.40 -5.14
CA THR A 30 -5.22 -2.28 -4.81
C THR A 30 -4.66 -0.99 -5.40
N LEU A 31 -4.18 -0.08 -4.56
CA LEU A 31 -3.72 1.24 -4.98
C LEU A 31 -2.21 1.41 -4.78
N LYS A 32 -1.53 1.90 -5.82
CA LYS A 32 -0.16 2.40 -5.78
C LYS A 32 -0.20 3.91 -6.02
N THR A 33 0.19 4.72 -5.04
CA THR A 33 0.13 6.18 -5.13
C THR A 33 1.22 6.85 -4.29
N THR A 34 1.79 7.95 -4.77
CA THR A 34 2.78 8.74 -4.01
C THR A 34 2.14 9.46 -2.82
N ALA A 35 0.86 9.82 -2.92
CA ALA A 35 0.15 10.63 -1.94
C ALA A 35 -0.74 9.79 -1.01
N HIS A 36 -0.27 9.47 0.19
CA HIS A 36 -1.00 8.65 1.17
C HIS A 36 -2.41 9.19 1.51
N HIS A 37 -2.58 10.51 1.54
CA HIS A 37 -3.90 11.13 1.80
C HIS A 37 -4.96 10.77 0.74
N ARG A 38 -4.56 10.50 -0.51
CA ARG A 38 -5.50 10.09 -1.57
C ARG A 38 -6.01 8.68 -1.32
N MET A 39 -5.13 7.80 -0.86
CA MET A 39 -5.50 6.45 -0.45
C MET A 39 -6.48 6.47 0.72
N LEU A 40 -6.23 7.29 1.75
CA LEU A 40 -7.13 7.41 2.89
C LEU A 40 -8.51 7.93 2.49
N LYS A 41 -8.58 8.95 1.62
CA LYS A 41 -9.85 9.42 1.07
C LYS A 41 -10.55 8.33 0.26
N LEU A 42 -9.83 7.62 -0.59
CA LEU A 42 -10.41 6.53 -1.39
C LEU A 42 -10.96 5.41 -0.49
N ALA A 43 -10.23 5.04 0.56
CA ALA A 43 -10.68 4.06 1.56
C ALA A 43 -11.88 4.55 2.39
N GLN A 44 -12.02 5.86 2.61
CA GLN A 44 -13.17 6.42 3.33
C GLN A 44 -14.49 6.28 2.54
N TYR A 45 -14.43 6.37 1.20
CA TYR A 45 -15.62 6.34 0.34
C TYR A 45 -15.84 4.99 -0.36
N ALA A 46 -14.85 4.09 -0.36
CA ALA A 46 -15.00 2.74 -0.89
C ALA A 46 -15.84 1.87 0.07
N GLN A 47 -16.74 1.06 -0.50
CA GLN A 47 -17.51 0.08 0.27
C GLN A 47 -16.81 -1.30 0.36
N ILE A 48 -15.67 -1.43 -0.30
CA ILE A 48 -14.88 -2.66 -0.44
C ILE A 48 -13.45 -2.45 0.09
N PRO A 49 -12.72 -3.53 0.42
CA PRO A 49 -11.36 -3.44 0.92
C PRO A 49 -10.42 -2.69 -0.03
N VAL A 50 -9.67 -1.73 0.53
CA VAL A 50 -8.63 -0.97 -0.17
C VAL A 50 -7.26 -1.37 0.38
N ILE A 51 -6.42 -1.95 -0.48
CA ILE A 51 -5.09 -2.44 -0.13
C ILE A 51 -4.03 -1.45 -0.63
N ASN A 52 -3.14 -1.03 0.28
CA ASN A 52 -1.97 -0.24 -0.05
C ASN A 52 -0.90 -1.14 -0.71
N ALA A 53 -0.73 -1.05 -2.03
CA ALA A 53 0.35 -1.76 -2.70
C ALA A 53 1.70 -1.03 -2.58
N LEU A 54 1.69 0.30 -2.63
CA LEU A 54 2.88 1.13 -2.50
C LEU A 54 2.49 2.59 -2.27
N THR A 55 2.99 3.17 -1.18
CA THR A 55 2.97 4.61 -0.95
C THR A 55 4.35 5.13 -0.58
N ASP A 56 4.60 6.42 -0.79
CA ASP A 56 5.88 7.08 -0.42
C ASP A 56 6.15 7.10 1.09
N GLY A 57 5.17 6.71 1.93
CA GLY A 57 5.35 6.55 3.37
C GLY A 57 5.57 5.10 3.82
N THR A 58 4.97 4.11 3.15
CA THR A 58 5.03 2.70 3.58
C THR A 58 4.94 1.73 2.39
N HIS A 59 5.73 0.65 2.47
CA HIS A 59 5.67 -0.49 1.55
C HIS A 59 5.39 -1.80 2.30
N LEU A 60 4.15 -1.96 2.78
CA LEU A 60 3.73 -3.07 3.63
C LEU A 60 3.95 -4.45 2.99
N CYS A 61 3.66 -4.61 1.69
CA CYS A 61 3.86 -5.89 1.00
C CYS A 61 5.32 -6.36 1.02
N GLN A 62 6.28 -5.44 0.92
CA GLN A 62 7.70 -5.80 0.93
C GLN A 62 8.14 -6.29 2.30
N ILE A 63 7.61 -5.71 3.37
CA ILE A 63 7.91 -6.12 4.76
C ILE A 63 7.34 -7.50 5.03
N LEU A 64 6.08 -7.75 4.65
CA LEU A 64 5.45 -9.06 4.81
C LEU A 64 6.22 -10.15 4.06
N THR A 65 6.66 -9.87 2.83
CA THR A 65 7.52 -10.80 2.08
C THR A 65 8.85 -11.04 2.80
N ASN A 66 9.51 -10.00 3.31
CA ASN A 66 10.79 -10.16 4.00
C ASN A 66 10.65 -10.97 5.30
N ILE A 67 9.58 -10.76 6.06
CA ILE A 67 9.29 -11.52 7.29
C ILE A 67 9.04 -12.99 6.93
N LEU A 68 8.18 -13.25 5.95
CA LEU A 68 7.89 -14.61 5.48
C LEU A 68 9.15 -15.32 5.00
N THR A 69 9.96 -14.67 4.15
CA THR A 69 11.23 -15.24 3.68
C THR A 69 12.19 -15.51 4.85
N TYR A 70 12.26 -14.64 5.85
CA TYR A 70 13.13 -14.91 7.00
C TYR A 70 12.66 -16.12 7.80
N GLU A 71 11.35 -16.24 8.06
CA GLU A 71 10.79 -17.36 8.81
C GLU A 71 10.89 -18.69 8.05
N GLU A 72 10.82 -18.67 6.71
CA GLU A 72 10.98 -19.86 5.86
C GLU A 72 12.42 -20.42 5.87
N TYR A 73 13.42 -19.54 5.87
CA TYR A 73 14.82 -19.93 5.71
C TYR A 73 15.64 -19.93 7.00
N CYS A 74 15.13 -19.32 8.07
CA CYS A 74 15.84 -19.19 9.35
C CYS A 74 14.99 -19.72 10.52
N GLU A 75 14.58 -18.83 11.41
CA GLU A 75 13.92 -19.11 12.69
C GLU A 75 12.87 -18.02 12.96
N PRO A 76 11.97 -18.19 13.96
CA PRO A 76 10.99 -17.19 14.31
C PRO A 76 11.61 -15.80 14.50
N ILE A 77 10.98 -14.78 13.91
CA ILE A 77 11.52 -13.41 13.87
C ILE A 77 11.57 -12.74 15.27
N SER A 78 10.83 -13.28 16.23
CA SER A 78 10.71 -12.71 17.59
C SER A 78 12.06 -12.61 18.30
N GLY A 79 12.42 -11.40 18.72
CA GLY A 79 13.66 -11.12 19.46
C GLY A 79 14.93 -11.03 18.61
N LYS A 80 14.82 -11.09 17.28
CA LYS A 80 15.96 -10.96 16.36
C LYS A 80 16.20 -9.48 16.01
N ILE A 81 17.46 -9.10 15.86
CA ILE A 81 17.88 -7.73 15.50
C ILE A 81 18.23 -7.70 14.01
N PHE A 82 17.60 -6.81 13.25
CA PHE A 82 17.84 -6.62 11.82
C PHE A 82 18.61 -5.32 11.58
N ALA A 83 19.75 -5.40 10.90
CA ALA A 83 20.48 -4.24 10.43
C ALA A 83 20.08 -3.92 8.98
N TRP A 84 19.54 -2.73 8.75
CA TRP A 84 19.18 -2.28 7.41
C TRP A 84 20.20 -1.26 6.89
N MET A 85 20.94 -1.64 5.85
CA MET A 85 21.93 -0.76 5.20
C MET A 85 21.45 -0.34 3.81
N ARG A 86 20.60 0.70 3.75
CA ARG A 86 20.21 1.41 2.53
C ARG A 86 19.67 2.80 2.89
N ASN A 87 19.69 3.76 1.96
CA ASN A 87 19.07 5.08 2.14
C ASN A 87 17.63 4.97 2.70
N GLY A 88 17.30 5.85 3.65
CA GLY A 88 15.99 6.01 4.28
C GLY A 88 14.85 5.88 3.26
N ASN A 89 14.18 4.75 3.26
CA ASN A 89 13.11 4.42 2.34
C ASN A 89 11.94 3.86 3.15
N THR A 90 10.80 3.75 2.51
CA THR A 90 9.49 3.38 3.08
C THR A 90 9.44 2.04 3.83
N VAL A 91 10.48 1.22 3.70
CA VAL A 91 10.63 -0.04 4.45
C VAL A 91 11.18 0.24 5.87
N ILE A 92 12.13 1.16 6.03
CA ILE A 92 12.74 1.48 7.34
C ILE A 92 11.72 2.13 8.27
N MET A 93 10.77 2.92 7.77
CA MET A 93 9.77 3.60 8.59
C MET A 93 8.90 2.64 9.41
N PHE A 94 8.81 1.36 9.02
CA PHE A 94 8.12 0.32 9.80
C PHE A 94 9.03 -0.41 10.81
N PHE A 95 10.34 -0.46 10.55
CA PHE A 95 11.33 -1.08 11.43
C PHE A 95 11.90 -0.10 12.47
N ALA A 96 11.67 1.20 12.29
CA ALA A 96 12.01 2.22 13.27
C ALA A 96 11.01 2.19 14.44
N PRO A 97 11.48 2.27 15.70
CA PRO A 97 10.63 2.29 16.89
C PRO A 97 9.73 3.54 16.97
#